data_AF-A0A1G4MIP1-F1
#
_entry.id   AF-A0A1G4MIP1-F1
#
_cell.length_a   1.000
_cell.length_b   1.000
_cell.length_c   1.000
_cell.angle_alpha   90.00
_cell.angle_beta   90.00
_cell.angle_gamma   90.00
#
_symmetry.space_group_name_H-M   'P 1'
#
loop_
_entity.id
_entity.type
_entity.pdbx_description
1 polymer ?
#
loop_
_entity_poly.entity_id
_entity_poly.type
_entity_poly.pdbx_seq_one_letter_code
_entity_poly.pdbx_strand_id
1 'polypeptide(L)'
;MGILSSVNLIFARSAFLLFLAFSCLKDVNIILENPSVLLLTQAMDLPALVLSAYSAQLGLFSLFFFLMAVNDIIPLLEKNTKYFQSIVPLRSMIFFIITALSYYWQDNLYIHNNAVFIYSFCELWINFLIFSAVREERVEEFKTRNEITLEEPVEEVDIVMTSSQELEAAEYDED
;
A
#
# COMPACT_ATOMS: atom_id res chain seq x y z
N MET A 1 18.04 -13.95 -0.50
CA MET A 1 16.75 -14.53 -0.02
C MET A 1 16.38 -13.88 1.31
N GLY A 2 15.93 -12.62 1.26
CA GLY A 2 15.50 -11.89 2.44
C GLY A 2 14.15 -12.41 2.96
N ILE A 3 13.99 -12.43 4.27
CA ILE A 3 12.76 -12.86 4.99
C ILE A 3 11.54 -11.98 4.60
N LEU A 4 11.78 -10.82 3.98
CA LEU A 4 10.78 -9.90 3.42
C LEU A 4 10.80 -9.93 1.89
N SER A 5 10.35 -11.04 1.29
CA SER A 5 10.03 -11.01 -0.15
C SER A 5 8.72 -10.27 -0.38
N SER A 6 8.65 -9.49 -1.47
CA SER A 6 7.44 -8.77 -1.90
C SER A 6 6.24 -9.70 -1.99
N VAL A 7 6.45 -10.94 -2.44
CA VAL A 7 5.44 -12.00 -2.56
C VAL A 7 4.81 -12.32 -1.20
N ASN A 8 5.61 -12.46 -0.15
CA ASN A 8 5.12 -12.77 1.19
C ASN A 8 4.32 -11.62 1.77
N LEU A 9 4.73 -10.38 1.53
CA LEU A 9 4.00 -9.19 1.99
C LEU A 9 2.68 -8.99 1.24
N ILE A 10 2.64 -9.26 -0.07
CA ILE A 10 1.41 -9.23 -0.86
C ILE A 10 0.45 -10.32 -0.38
N PHE A 11 0.97 -11.52 -0.08
CA PHE A 11 0.15 -12.60 0.49
C PHE A 11 -0.39 -12.23 1.88
N ALA A 12 0.44 -11.66 2.75
CA ALA A 12 0.03 -11.16 4.07
C ALA A 12 -1.05 -10.09 3.96
N ARG A 13 -0.94 -9.17 3.00
CA ARG A 13 -1.97 -8.16 2.72
C ARG A 13 -3.27 -8.79 2.24
N SER A 14 -3.21 -9.73 1.31
CA SER A 14 -4.40 -10.43 0.85
C SER A 14 -5.09 -11.18 2.00
N ALA A 15 -4.31 -11.81 2.89
CA ALA A 15 -4.84 -12.46 4.08
C ALA A 15 -5.49 -11.46 5.05
N PHE A 16 -4.90 -10.28 5.22
CA PHE A 16 -5.49 -9.18 5.99
C PHE A 16 -6.85 -8.73 5.42
N LEU A 17 -6.95 -8.55 4.09
CA LEU A 17 -8.21 -8.19 3.44
C LEU A 17 -9.28 -9.29 3.58
N LEU A 18 -8.89 -10.56 3.48
CA LEU A 18 -9.80 -11.69 3.73
C LEU A 18 -10.25 -11.74 5.19
N PHE A 19 -9.37 -11.45 6.14
CA PHE A 19 -9.71 -11.34 7.55
C PHE A 19 -10.70 -10.19 7.81
N LEU A 20 -10.53 -9.04 7.16
CA LEU A 20 -11.48 -7.93 7.24
C LEU A 20 -12.83 -8.30 6.63
N ALA A 21 -12.85 -8.96 5.47
CA ALA A 21 -14.08 -9.45 4.86
C ALA A 21 -14.83 -10.41 5.81
N PHE A 22 -14.10 -11.37 6.41
CA PHE A 22 -14.69 -12.30 7.38
C PHE A 22 -15.21 -11.59 8.63
N SER A 23 -14.45 -10.63 9.17
CA SER A 23 -14.85 -9.84 10.34
C SER A 23 -16.10 -9.01 10.05
N CYS A 24 -16.24 -8.45 8.84
CA CYS A 24 -17.45 -7.74 8.41
C CYS A 24 -18.68 -8.66 8.30
N LEU A 25 -18.52 -9.96 8.05
CA LEU A 25 -19.66 -10.89 8.00
C LEU A 25 -20.07 -11.40 9.39
N LYS A 26 -19.10 -11.55 10.29
CA LYS A 26 -19.34 -12.13 11.61
C LYS A 26 -19.77 -11.08 12.63
N ASP A 27 -18.90 -10.10 12.86
CA ASP A 27 -19.14 -8.97 13.75
C ASP A 27 -18.02 -7.94 13.58
N VAL A 28 -18.38 -6.72 13.18
CA VAL A 28 -17.42 -5.62 13.00
C VAL A 28 -16.91 -5.08 14.35
N ASN A 29 -17.66 -5.30 15.43
CA ASN A 29 -17.29 -4.81 16.76
C ASN A 29 -16.01 -5.47 17.29
N ILE A 30 -15.66 -6.66 16.81
CA ILE A 30 -14.37 -7.32 17.12
C ILE A 30 -13.17 -6.43 16.76
N ILE A 31 -13.31 -5.60 15.72
CA ILE A 31 -12.27 -4.67 15.27
C ILE A 31 -12.43 -3.31 15.96
N LEU A 32 -13.66 -2.78 16.02
CA LEU A 32 -13.95 -1.44 16.54
C LEU A 32 -13.76 -1.31 18.06
N GLU A 33 -14.07 -2.35 18.82
CA GLU A 33 -13.93 -2.36 20.29
C GLU A 33 -12.54 -2.79 20.75
N ASN A 34 -11.62 -3.05 19.82
CA ASN A 34 -10.26 -3.42 20.19
C ASN A 34 -9.57 -2.27 20.94
N PRO A 35 -8.94 -2.52 22.11
CA PRO A 35 -8.32 -1.46 22.91
C PRO A 35 -7.28 -0.62 22.14
N SER A 36 -6.54 -1.23 21.21
CA SER A 36 -5.56 -0.53 20.38
C SER A 36 -6.22 0.43 19.39
N VAL A 37 -7.35 0.02 18.81
CA VAL A 37 -8.17 0.81 17.87
C VAL A 37 -8.82 1.96 18.61
N LEU A 38 -9.36 1.72 19.81
CA LEU A 38 -9.95 2.76 20.65
C LEU A 38 -8.91 3.78 21.12
N LEU A 39 -7.73 3.33 21.56
CA LEU A 39 -6.65 4.22 21.99
C LEU A 39 -6.17 5.10 20.84
N LEU A 40 -6.01 4.54 19.63
CA LEU A 40 -5.64 5.31 18.45
C LEU A 40 -6.74 6.31 18.05
N THR A 41 -8.01 5.89 18.12
CA THR A 41 -9.17 6.75 17.84
C THR A 41 -9.21 7.95 18.81
N GLN A 42 -9.00 7.69 20.10
CA GLN A 42 -8.96 8.73 21.13
C GLN A 42 -7.75 9.65 20.98
N ALA A 43 -6.58 9.11 20.64
CA ALA A 43 -5.38 9.90 20.40
C ALA A 43 -5.51 10.85 19.20
N MET A 44 -6.36 10.49 18.23
CA MET A 44 -6.59 11.25 17.01
C MET A 44 -7.89 12.05 17.00
N ASP A 45 -8.61 12.06 18.12
CA ASP A 45 -9.90 12.75 18.32
C ASP A 45 -10.93 12.43 17.22
N LEU A 46 -10.98 11.15 16.81
CA LEU A 46 -11.88 10.68 15.76
C LEU A 46 -13.21 10.20 16.36
N PRO A 47 -14.36 10.48 15.71
CA PRO A 47 -15.64 9.96 16.17
C PRO A 47 -15.68 8.44 16.03
N ALA A 48 -15.99 7.76 17.14
CA ALA A 48 -16.14 6.32 17.17
C ALA A 48 -17.45 5.92 16.48
N LEU A 49 -17.35 5.19 15.37
CA LEU A 49 -18.54 4.68 14.70
C LEU A 49 -19.04 3.41 15.38
N VAL A 50 -20.28 3.46 15.86
CA VAL A 50 -20.99 2.29 16.37
C VAL A 50 -21.89 1.78 15.25
N LEU A 51 -21.55 0.62 14.68
CA LEU A 51 -22.34 -0.03 13.64
C LEU A 51 -23.17 -1.16 14.25
N SER A 52 -24.41 -1.30 13.77
CA SER A 52 -25.20 -2.49 14.05
C SER A 52 -24.56 -3.69 13.33
N ALA A 53 -24.42 -4.80 14.06
CA ALA A 53 -23.85 -6.05 13.53
C ALA A 53 -24.62 -6.62 12.32
N TYR A 54 -25.87 -6.20 12.11
CA TYR A 54 -26.75 -6.67 11.02
C TYR A 54 -27.11 -5.55 10.03
N SER A 55 -26.11 -4.87 9.46
CA SER A 55 -26.31 -3.88 8.39
C SER A 55 -26.03 -4.47 7.02
N ALA A 56 -26.94 -4.26 6.06
CA ALA A 56 -26.75 -4.66 4.66
C ALA A 56 -25.50 -4.03 4.01
N GLN A 57 -25.09 -2.86 4.51
CA GLN A 57 -23.88 -2.16 4.06
C GLN A 57 -22.61 -2.97 4.41
N LEU A 58 -22.60 -3.65 5.56
CA LEU A 58 -21.48 -4.46 6.04
C LEU A 58 -21.20 -5.64 5.09
N GLY A 59 -22.28 -6.28 4.61
CA GLY A 59 -22.20 -7.35 3.61
C GLY A 59 -21.63 -6.87 2.27
N LEU A 60 -22.01 -5.66 1.82
CA LEU A 60 -21.45 -5.06 0.61
C LEU A 60 -19.95 -4.77 0.76
N PHE A 61 -19.53 -4.20 1.89
CA PHE A 61 -18.11 -3.97 2.17
C PHE A 61 -17.30 -5.26 2.26
N SER A 62 -17.85 -6.32 2.86
CA SER A 62 -17.21 -7.64 2.85
C SER A 62 -16.97 -8.15 1.43
N LEU A 63 -17.93 -7.98 0.52
CA LEU A 63 -17.79 -8.41 -0.86
C LEU A 63 -16.70 -7.59 -1.56
N PHE A 64 -16.65 -6.27 -1.35
CA PHE A 64 -15.58 -5.43 -1.90
C PHE A 64 -14.19 -5.84 -1.40
N PHE A 65 -14.01 -6.07 -0.10
CA PHE A 65 -12.72 -6.52 0.42
C PHE A 65 -12.32 -7.89 -0.12
N PHE A 66 -13.29 -8.80 -0.29
CA PHE A 66 -13.04 -10.09 -0.93
C PHE A 66 -12.60 -9.95 -2.39
N LEU A 67 -13.29 -9.12 -3.19
CA LEU A 67 -12.90 -8.86 -4.57
C LEU A 67 -11.51 -8.21 -4.66
N MET A 68 -11.18 -7.28 -3.77
CA MET A 68 -9.85 -6.68 -3.71
C MET A 68 -8.77 -7.72 -3.37
N ALA A 69 -9.03 -8.63 -2.44
CA ALA A 69 -8.10 -9.72 -2.13
C ALA A 69 -7.87 -10.63 -3.34
N VAL A 70 -8.94 -11.02 -4.04
CA VAL A 70 -8.83 -11.84 -5.26
C VAL A 70 -8.06 -11.11 -6.37
N ASN A 71 -8.29 -9.80 -6.54
CA ASN A 71 -7.57 -8.98 -7.51
C ASN A 71 -6.06 -8.94 -7.24
N ASP A 72 -5.64 -9.02 -5.98
CA ASP A 72 -4.23 -9.06 -5.61
C ASP A 72 -3.63 -10.49 -5.70
N ILE A 73 -4.45 -11.55 -5.54
CA ILE A 73 -4.03 -12.96 -5.68
C ILE A 73 -3.75 -13.34 -7.15
N ILE A 74 -4.56 -12.85 -8.10
CA ILE A 74 -4.43 -13.22 -9.53
C ILE A 74 -3.04 -12.86 -10.10
N PRO A 75 -2.55 -11.61 -9.97
CA PRO A 75 -1.22 -11.22 -10.46
C PRO A 75 -0.08 -11.92 -9.70
N LEU A 76 -0.33 -12.33 -8.46
CA LEU A 76 0.62 -13.10 -7.66
C LEU A 76 0.84 -14.50 -8.26
N LEU A 77 -0.25 -15.14 -8.72
CA LEU A 77 -0.20 -16.42 -9.43
C LEU A 77 0.55 -16.32 -10.76
N GLU A 78 0.39 -15.19 -11.46
CA GLU A 78 1.07 -14.92 -12.73
C GLU A 78 2.55 -14.50 -12.55
N LYS A 79 3.01 -14.27 -11.31
CA LYS A 79 4.35 -13.73 -10.98
C LYS A 79 4.70 -12.47 -11.77
N ASN A 80 3.70 -11.60 -12.02
CA ASN A 80 3.90 -10.39 -12.80
C ASN A 80 4.52 -9.27 -11.93
N THR A 81 5.85 -9.25 -11.83
CA THR A 81 6.58 -8.26 -11.02
C THR A 81 6.38 -6.82 -11.52
N LYS A 82 6.19 -6.62 -12.83
CA LYS A 82 5.95 -5.29 -13.42
C LYS A 82 4.62 -4.67 -12.98
N TYR A 83 3.58 -5.49 -12.80
CA TYR A 83 2.29 -5.04 -12.29
C TYR A 83 2.43 -4.47 -10.88
N PHE A 84 3.08 -5.23 -9.98
CA PHE A 84 3.29 -4.80 -8.59
C PHE A 84 4.14 -3.52 -8.49
N GLN A 85 5.14 -3.37 -9.35
CA GLN A 85 5.98 -2.17 -9.37
C GLN A 85 5.22 -0.88 -9.67
N SER A 86 4.18 -0.94 -10.50
CA SER A 86 3.42 0.25 -10.90
C SER A 86 2.23 0.51 -9.99
N ILE A 87 1.53 -0.56 -9.59
CA ILE A 87 0.27 -0.43 -8.83
C ILE A 87 0.49 -0.09 -7.36
N VAL A 88 1.55 -0.61 -6.74
CA VAL A 88 1.83 -0.43 -5.30
C VAL A 88 2.06 1.04 -4.91
N PRO A 89 2.94 1.81 -5.58
CA PRO A 89 3.15 3.22 -5.22
C PRO A 89 1.89 4.08 -5.45
N LEU A 90 1.17 3.83 -6.56
CA LEU A 90 -0.08 4.52 -6.85
C LEU A 90 -1.15 4.25 -5.78
N ARG A 91 -1.27 2.98 -5.35
CA ARG A 91 -2.20 2.58 -4.30
C ARG A 91 -1.83 3.18 -2.94
N SER A 92 -0.54 3.20 -2.60
CA SER A 92 -0.03 3.86 -1.39
C SER A 92 -0.36 5.36 -1.39
N MET A 93 -0.18 6.05 -2.52
CA MET A 93 -0.52 7.46 -2.67
C MET A 93 -2.03 7.72 -2.47
N ILE A 94 -2.90 6.88 -3.03
CA ILE A 94 -4.35 6.99 -2.84
C ILE A 94 -4.72 6.82 -1.37
N PHE A 95 -4.20 5.80 -0.69
CA PHE A 95 -4.49 5.58 0.74
C PHE A 95 -3.90 6.67 1.64
N PHE A 96 -2.76 7.26 1.24
CA PHE A 96 -2.21 8.43 1.92
C PHE A 96 -3.16 9.63 1.82
N ILE A 97 -3.69 9.92 0.64
CA ILE A 97 -4.66 10.99 0.42
C ILE A 97 -5.94 10.72 1.22
N ILE A 98 -6.48 9.50 1.17
CA ILE A 98 -7.69 9.14 1.93
C ILE A 98 -7.47 9.29 3.44
N THR A 99 -6.32 8.85 3.96
CA THR A 99 -5.99 8.98 5.38
C THR A 99 -5.89 10.46 5.79
N ALA A 100 -5.23 11.28 4.97
CA ALA A 100 -5.12 12.72 5.21
C ALA A 100 -6.50 13.40 5.15
N LEU A 101 -7.33 13.09 4.15
CA LEU A 101 -8.68 13.64 4.03
C LEU A 101 -9.58 13.22 5.20
N SER A 102 -9.47 11.96 5.65
CA SER A 102 -10.18 11.45 6.82
C SER A 102 -9.83 12.22 8.09
N TYR A 103 -8.58 12.71 8.20
CA TYR A 103 -8.17 13.53 9.33
C TYR A 103 -8.59 15.01 9.20
N TYR A 104 -8.35 15.64 8.06
CA TYR A 104 -8.58 17.08 7.88
C TYR A 104 -10.05 17.46 7.66
N TRP A 105 -10.86 16.58 7.07
CA TRP A 105 -12.22 16.92 6.65
C TRP A 105 -13.25 16.59 7.72
N GLN A 106 -13.15 17.27 8.88
CA GLN A 106 -14.00 17.05 10.05
C GLN A 106 -15.50 17.28 9.78
N ASP A 107 -15.87 18.12 8.81
CA ASP A 107 -17.26 18.46 8.50
C ASP A 107 -18.06 17.30 7.85
N ASN A 108 -17.39 16.26 7.35
CA ASN A 108 -18.05 15.16 6.64
C ASN A 108 -17.94 13.84 7.42
N LEU A 109 -18.94 13.55 8.26
CA LEU A 109 -18.99 12.35 9.10
C LEU A 109 -18.84 11.02 8.33
N TYR A 110 -19.12 11.00 7.02
CA TYR A 110 -18.96 9.80 6.21
C TYR A 110 -17.50 9.44 5.95
N ILE A 111 -16.60 10.43 5.95
CA ILE A 111 -15.16 10.27 5.68
C ILE A 111 -14.34 10.42 6.97
N HIS A 112 -14.79 11.28 7.88
CA HIS A 112 -14.19 11.49 9.20
C HIS A 112 -14.71 10.48 10.21
N ASN A 113 -14.16 9.26 10.16
CA ASN A 113 -14.63 8.13 10.92
C ASN A 113 -13.45 7.25 11.36
N ASN A 114 -13.48 6.75 12.59
CA ASN A 114 -12.47 5.85 13.12
C ASN A 114 -12.21 4.61 12.23
N ALA A 115 -13.26 4.00 11.67
CA ALA A 115 -13.14 2.81 10.84
C ALA A 115 -12.38 3.09 9.54
N VAL A 116 -12.73 4.19 8.87
CA VAL A 116 -12.12 4.61 7.60
C VAL A 116 -10.67 5.02 7.83
N PHE A 117 -10.40 5.76 8.90
CA PHE A 117 -9.05 6.20 9.24
C PHE A 117 -8.15 5.01 9.55
N ILE A 118 -8.57 4.11 10.43
CA ILE A 118 -7.74 2.97 10.87
C ILE A 118 -7.51 2.00 9.72
N TYR A 119 -8.54 1.72 8.92
CA TYR A 119 -8.39 0.91 7.71
C TYR A 119 -7.36 1.53 6.74
N SER A 120 -7.51 2.82 6.44
CA SER A 120 -6.63 3.52 5.50
C SER A 120 -5.20 3.63 6.04
N PHE A 121 -5.02 3.83 7.34
CA PHE A 121 -3.73 3.87 8.01
C PHE A 121 -3.03 2.49 7.98
N CYS A 122 -3.75 1.40 8.26
CA CYS A 122 -3.22 0.04 8.14
C CYS A 122 -2.84 -0.29 6.68
N GLU A 123 -3.69 0.05 5.72
CA GLU A 123 -3.38 -0.14 4.29
C GLU A 123 -2.16 0.70 3.87
N LEU A 124 -2.02 1.94 4.33
CA LEU A 124 -0.85 2.77 4.06
C LEU A 124 0.42 2.09 4.54
N TRP A 125 0.46 1.61 5.79
CA TRP A 125 1.62 0.91 6.35
C TRP A 125 1.97 -0.36 5.59
N ILE A 126 0.98 -1.20 5.29
CA ILE A 126 1.22 -2.46 4.55
C ILE A 126 1.71 -2.16 3.14
N ASN A 127 1.10 -1.22 2.43
CA ASN A 127 1.53 -0.85 1.08
C ASN A 127 2.91 -0.18 1.07
N PHE A 128 3.27 0.56 2.13
CA PHE A 128 4.61 1.11 2.29
C PHE A 128 5.66 0.01 2.48
N LEU A 129 5.36 -1.01 3.29
CA LEU A 129 6.25 -2.18 3.45
C LEU A 129 6.42 -2.95 2.13
N ILE A 130 5.32 -3.18 1.38
CA ILE A 130 5.39 -3.81 0.06
C ILE A 130 6.24 -2.97 -0.88
N PHE A 131 6.06 -1.65 -0.90
CA PHE A 131 6.87 -0.75 -1.72
C PHE A 131 8.35 -0.85 -1.39
N SER A 132 8.71 -0.86 -0.10
CA SER A 132 10.09 -1.01 0.34
C SER A 132 10.70 -2.33 -0.13
N ALA A 133 9.97 -3.44 0.02
CA ALA A 133 10.43 -4.77 -0.40
C ALA A 133 10.58 -4.86 -1.93
N VAL A 134 9.62 -4.34 -2.70
CA VAL A 134 9.70 -4.30 -4.17
C VAL A 134 10.88 -3.44 -4.64
N ARG A 135 11.16 -2.33 -3.94
CA ARG A 135 12.32 -1.48 -4.23
C ARG A 135 13.64 -2.21 -3.93
N GLU A 136 13.71 -2.94 -2.84
CA GLU A 136 14.89 -3.74 -2.46
C GLU A 136 15.15 -4.86 -3.47
N GLU A 137 14.13 -5.64 -3.83
CA GLU A 137 14.23 -6.69 -4.85
C GLU A 137 14.70 -6.12 -6.20
N ARG A 138 14.19 -4.94 -6.57
CA ARG A 138 14.65 -4.23 -7.76
C ARG A 138 16.14 -3.92 -7.68
N VAL A 139 16.60 -3.33 -6.58
CA VAL A 139 18.03 -2.98 -6.41
C VAL A 139 18.91 -4.23 -6.47
N GLU A 140 18.47 -5.34 -5.87
CA GLU A 140 19.16 -6.63 -5.94
C GLU A 140 19.22 -7.15 -7.40
N GLU A 141 18.11 -7.12 -8.14
CA GLU A 141 18.07 -7.50 -9.56
C GLU A 141 18.99 -6.63 -10.44
N PHE A 142 19.05 -5.32 -10.20
CA PHE A 142 19.97 -4.43 -10.92
C PHE A 142 21.43 -4.75 -10.60
N LYS A 143 21.76 -5.00 -9.33
CA LYS A 143 23.12 -5.40 -8.93
C LYS A 143 23.54 -6.72 -9.57
N THR A 144 22.70 -7.75 -9.51
CA THR A 144 22.99 -9.04 -10.15
C THR A 144 23.12 -8.92 -11.67
N ARG A 145 22.25 -8.14 -12.34
CA ARG A 145 22.36 -7.94 -13.79
C ARG A 145 23.62 -7.16 -14.16
N ASN A 146 23.99 -6.15 -13.38
CA ASN A 146 25.21 -5.38 -13.61
C ASN A 146 26.47 -6.18 -13.28
N GLU A 147 26.50 -6.99 -12.21
CA GLU A 147 27.60 -7.92 -11.94
C GLU A 147 27.79 -8.97 -13.05
N ILE A 148 26.70 -9.42 -13.68
CA ILE A 148 26.79 -10.31 -14.86
C ILE A 148 27.26 -9.57 -16.12
N THR A 149 27.07 -8.24 -16.19
CA THR A 149 27.45 -7.41 -17.35
C THR A 149 28.85 -6.80 -17.19
N LEU A 150 29.36 -6.70 -15.97
CA LEU A 150 30.59 -6.00 -15.64
C LEU A 150 31.71 -6.99 -15.26
N GLU A 151 32.33 -7.55 -16.30
CA GLU A 151 33.78 -7.78 -16.31
C GLU A 151 34.58 -6.45 -16.37
N GLU A 152 33.94 -5.28 -16.33
CA GLU A 152 34.60 -3.98 -16.20
C GLU A 152 34.07 -3.20 -14.98
N PRO A 153 34.93 -2.63 -14.12
CA PRO A 153 34.50 -2.01 -12.87
C PRO A 153 33.86 -0.66 -13.20
N VAL A 154 32.66 -0.37 -12.69
CA VAL A 154 32.14 1.01 -12.72
C VAL A 154 31.67 1.43 -11.34
N GLU A 155 32.26 2.55 -10.94
CA GLU A 155 32.02 3.39 -9.77
C GLU A 155 30.52 3.70 -9.57
N GLU A 156 30.17 3.98 -8.31
CA GLU A 156 28.85 4.35 -7.83
C GLU A 156 28.20 5.43 -8.71
N VAL A 157 27.22 5.06 -9.54
CA VAL A 157 26.40 6.02 -10.28
C VAL A 157 25.20 6.40 -9.41
N ASP A 158 25.28 7.58 -8.79
CA ASP A 158 24.17 8.30 -8.18
C ASP A 158 23.09 8.58 -9.25
N ILE A 159 21.93 7.95 -9.11
CA ILE A 159 20.81 7.92 -10.09
C ILE A 159 20.08 9.28 -10.23
N VAL A 160 20.56 10.36 -9.60
CA VAL A 160 19.87 11.65 -9.57
C VAL A 160 20.25 12.58 -10.74
N MET A 161 21.33 12.31 -11.48
CA MET A 161 21.89 13.31 -12.44
C MET A 161 21.55 13.09 -13.91
N THR A 162 20.91 11.98 -14.30
CA THR A 162 20.73 11.66 -15.73
C THR A 162 19.66 12.50 -16.43
N SER A 163 18.69 13.08 -15.70
CA SER A 163 17.69 13.95 -16.34
C SER A 163 18.22 15.35 -16.70
N SER A 164 19.28 15.82 -16.02
CA SER A 164 19.83 17.17 -16.22
C SER A 164 20.76 17.23 -17.42
N GLN A 165 21.53 16.15 -17.66
CA GLN A 165 22.54 16.11 -18.72
C GLN A 165 21.94 15.96 -20.13
N GLU A 166 20.76 15.33 -20.27
CA GLU A 166 20.07 15.27 -21.57
C GLU A 166 19.44 16.62 -21.98
N LEU A 167 19.14 17.51 -21.02
CA LEU A 167 18.60 18.84 -21.32
C LEU A 167 19.68 19.84 -21.71
N GLU A 168 20.86 19.80 -21.09
CA GLU A 168 21.98 20.68 -21.48
C GLU A 168 22.58 20.28 -22.85
N ALA A 169 22.60 19.00 -23.21
CA ALA A 169 23.15 18.57 -24.50
C ALA A 169 22.30 19.02 -25.71
N ALA A 170 21.01 19.28 -25.53
CA ALA A 170 20.12 19.73 -26.60
C ALA A 170 20.20 21.24 -26.87
N GLU A 171 20.82 22.03 -25.97
CA GLU A 171 20.90 23.49 -26.10
C GLU A 171 22.17 23.98 -26.81
N TYR A 172 23.16 23.11 -27.05
CA TYR A 172 24.42 23.46 -27.72
C TYR A 172 24.51 23.07 -29.20
N ASP A 173 23.49 22.41 -29.77
CA ASP A 173 23.47 21.96 -31.17
C ASP A 173 22.69 22.92 -32.12
N GLU A 174 22.19 24.07 -31.63
CA GLU A 174 21.37 25.01 -32.42
C GLU A 174 22.02 26.37 -32.79
N ASP A 175 23.30 26.63 -32.50
CA ASP A 175 24.01 27.88 -32.89
C ASP A 175 25.20 27.68 -33.85
#